data_AF-A0A538CNI1-F1
#
_entry.id   AF-A0A538CNI1-F1
#
_cell.length_a   1.000
_cell.length_b   1.000
_cell.length_c   1.000
_cell.angle_alpha   90.00
_cell.angle_beta   90.00
_cell.angle_gamma   90.00
#
_symmetry.space_group_name_H-M   'P 1'
#
loop_
_entity.id
_entity.type
_entity.pdbx_description
1 polymer ?
#
loop_
_entity_poly.entity_id
_entity_poly.type
_entity_poly.pdbx_seq_one_letter_code
_entity_poly.pdbx_strand_id
1 'polypeptide(L)'
;DTTPSGFLGGMCLAGACGLWETGFESAGPTLDPTQVVMCGVRDLDGQERVLIESRGVDLVDRPSLLASALEGREVFVHLDCDVLDPGIVPARFEATGGLSDGGLRTLLTEVAEATSLIGCEITAFGSPELADRIAAVVEPLLPLKVRD
;
A
#
# COMPACT_ATOMS: atom_id res chain seq x y z
N ASP A 1 0.49 20.81 7.31
CA ASP A 1 0.58 21.18 8.74
C ASP A 1 0.27 20.08 9.74
N THR A 2 0.07 18.81 9.35
CA THR A 2 -0.17 17.71 10.32
C THR A 2 1.02 16.77 10.53
N THR A 3 2.00 16.72 9.62
CA THR A 3 3.11 15.78 9.73
C THR A 3 4.08 16.16 10.87
N PRO A 4 4.35 15.26 11.84
CA PRO A 4 5.35 15.52 12.89
C PRO A 4 6.79 15.46 12.37
N SER A 5 7.04 14.67 11.31
CA SER A 5 8.38 14.40 10.80
C SER A 5 8.81 15.34 9.66
N GLY A 6 7.85 15.96 8.97
CA GLY A 6 8.11 16.71 7.73
C GLY A 6 8.55 15.81 6.57
N PHE A 7 8.48 14.48 6.73
CA PHE A 7 8.91 13.54 5.70
C PHE A 7 7.83 13.41 4.62
N LEU A 8 8.19 13.75 3.37
CA LEU A 8 7.27 13.75 2.24
C LEU A 8 6.61 12.38 1.98
N GLY A 9 7.32 11.27 2.24
CA GLY A 9 6.79 9.92 2.01
C GLY A 9 5.49 9.65 2.78
N GLY A 10 5.34 10.19 3.99
CA GLY A 10 4.11 10.06 4.80
C GLY A 10 2.96 10.96 4.33
N MET A 11 3.16 11.79 3.30
CA MET A 11 2.17 12.75 2.81
C MET A 11 1.69 12.47 1.38
N CYS A 12 2.28 11.48 0.70
CA CYS A 12 2.00 11.18 -0.71
C CYS A 12 0.52 10.86 -0.96
N LEU A 13 -0.08 9.96 -0.17
CA LEU A 13 -1.48 9.56 -0.33
C LEU A 13 -2.44 10.72 -0.06
N ALA A 14 -2.19 11.51 0.99
CA ALA A 14 -2.97 12.72 1.27
C ALA A 14 -2.87 13.74 0.12
N GLY A 15 -1.71 13.83 -0.53
CA GLY A 15 -1.49 14.68 -1.70
C GLY A 15 -2.24 14.18 -2.94
N ALA A 16 -2.19 12.87 -3.21
CA ALA A 16 -2.98 12.25 -4.27
C ALA A 16 -4.50 12.45 -4.06
N CYS A 17 -4.94 12.50 -2.81
CA CYS A 17 -6.31 12.83 -2.42
C CYS A 17 -6.63 14.34 -2.40
N GLY A 18 -5.71 15.21 -2.81
CA GLY A 18 -5.92 16.66 -2.89
C GLY A 18 -6.02 17.38 -1.53
N LEU A 19 -5.46 16.80 -0.46
CA LEU A 19 -5.53 17.38 0.89
C LEU A 19 -4.44 18.42 1.17
N TRP A 20 -3.49 18.60 0.25
CA TRP A 20 -2.49 19.66 0.26
C TRP A 20 -1.97 19.96 -1.16
N GLU A 21 -1.36 21.12 -1.36
CA GLU A 21 -0.81 21.57 -2.66
C GLU A 21 0.50 20.85 -2.97
N THR A 22 0.44 19.87 -3.88
CA THR A 22 1.58 19.03 -4.26
C THR A 22 2.43 19.67 -5.36
N GLY A 23 1.85 20.61 -6.13
CA GLY A 23 2.44 21.14 -7.36
C GLY A 23 2.21 20.22 -8.58
N PHE A 24 1.46 19.13 -8.43
CA PHE A 24 1.10 18.17 -9.47
C PHE A 24 -0.40 18.16 -9.80
N GLU A 25 -1.12 19.23 -9.47
CA GLU A 25 -2.58 19.32 -9.67
C GLU A 25 -2.97 19.22 -11.16
N SER A 26 -2.05 19.54 -12.08
CA SER A 26 -2.26 19.38 -13.52
C SER A 26 -1.95 17.98 -14.06
N ALA A 27 -1.42 17.06 -13.22
CA ALA A 27 -1.01 15.73 -13.64
C ALA A 27 -2.19 14.75 -13.81
N GLY A 28 -3.34 15.06 -13.20
CA GLY A 28 -4.53 14.21 -13.27
C GLY A 28 -5.58 14.58 -12.22
N PRO A 29 -6.72 13.87 -12.19
CA PRO A 29 -7.71 14.04 -11.14
C PRO A 29 -7.16 13.61 -9.77
N THR A 30 -7.68 14.21 -8.71
CA THR A 30 -7.45 13.76 -7.33
C THR A 30 -8.18 12.44 -7.07
N LEU A 31 -7.57 11.58 -6.26
CA LEU A 31 -8.18 10.35 -5.77
C LEU A 31 -9.26 10.66 -4.72
N ASP A 32 -10.46 10.09 -4.85
CA ASP A 32 -11.47 10.16 -3.80
C ASP A 32 -11.02 9.26 -2.63
N PRO A 33 -10.82 9.81 -1.41
CA PRO A 33 -10.41 9.03 -0.24
C PRO A 33 -11.31 7.84 0.08
N THR A 34 -12.60 7.90 -0.29
CA THR A 34 -13.56 6.79 -0.08
C THR A 34 -13.32 5.58 -0.99
N GLN A 35 -12.44 5.73 -1.99
CA GLN A 35 -11.97 4.65 -2.85
C GLN A 35 -10.64 4.04 -2.35
N VAL A 36 -10.08 4.57 -1.27
CA VAL A 36 -8.81 4.09 -0.70
C VAL A 36 -9.11 3.03 0.37
N VAL A 37 -8.44 1.89 0.24
CA VAL A 37 -8.41 0.82 1.25
C VAL A 37 -6.96 0.61 1.65
N MET A 38 -6.66 0.71 2.95
CA MET A 38 -5.33 0.44 3.48
C MET A 38 -5.35 -0.85 4.30
N CYS A 39 -4.28 -1.64 4.19
CA CYS A 39 -4.12 -2.91 4.90
C CYS A 39 -2.67 -3.05 5.37
N GLY A 40 -2.47 -3.62 6.54
CA GLY A 40 -1.13 -3.80 7.12
C GLY A 40 -0.56 -2.55 7.79
N VAL A 41 -1.38 -1.51 7.97
CA VAL A 41 -1.04 -0.28 8.69
C VAL A 41 -0.89 -0.57 10.18
N ARG A 42 0.20 -0.08 10.79
CA ARG A 42 0.54 -0.40 12.20
C ARG A 42 0.95 0.81 13.05
N ASP A 43 1.59 1.80 12.43
CA ASP A 43 2.12 2.96 13.13
C ASP A 43 1.53 4.25 12.57
N LEU A 44 0.30 4.56 13.00
CA LEU A 44 -0.36 5.83 12.73
C LEU A 44 -0.26 6.74 13.93
N ASP A 45 0.04 8.01 13.71
CA ASP A 45 -0.12 9.03 14.71
C ASP A 45 -1.61 9.38 14.94
N GLY A 46 -1.89 10.19 15.96
CA GLY A 46 -3.27 10.55 16.32
C GLY A 46 -3.98 11.38 15.24
N GLN A 47 -3.26 12.25 14.54
CA GLN A 47 -3.84 13.11 13.50
C GLN A 47 -4.08 12.34 12.20
N GLU A 48 -3.19 11.42 11.85
CA GLU A 48 -3.36 10.50 10.71
C GLU A 48 -4.61 9.65 10.88
N ARG A 49 -4.83 9.06 12.06
CA ARG A 49 -6.06 8.31 12.36
C ARG A 49 -7.31 9.16 12.15
N VAL A 50 -7.34 10.35 12.75
CA VAL A 50 -8.48 11.29 12.59
C VAL A 50 -8.69 11.65 11.12
N LEU A 51 -7.62 11.85 10.36
CA LEU A 51 -7.72 12.20 8.95
C LEU A 51 -8.28 11.05 8.12
N ILE A 52 -7.77 9.83 8.30
CA ILE A 52 -8.25 8.61 7.64
C ILE A 52 -9.75 8.43 7.90
N GLU A 53 -10.16 8.45 9.18
CA GLU A 53 -11.56 8.28 9.59
C GLU A 53 -12.46 9.40 9.02
N SER A 54 -12.05 10.66 9.14
CA SER A 54 -12.85 11.80 8.68
C SER A 54 -13.01 11.89 7.16
N ARG A 55 -12.12 11.26 6.40
CA ARG A 55 -12.15 11.24 4.93
C ARG A 55 -12.79 9.97 4.36
N GLY A 56 -13.06 8.97 5.20
CA GLY A 56 -13.69 7.72 4.77
C GLY A 56 -12.74 6.75 4.09
N VAL A 57 -11.44 6.85 4.38
CA VAL A 57 -10.46 5.82 3.98
C VAL A 57 -10.76 4.55 4.76
N ASP A 58 -10.87 3.41 4.08
CA ASP A 58 -11.15 2.14 4.72
C ASP A 58 -9.86 1.52 5.29
N LEU A 59 -9.91 1.05 6.53
CA LEU A 59 -8.81 0.38 7.21
C LEU A 59 -9.16 -1.09 7.43
N VAL A 60 -8.46 -1.97 6.71
CA VAL A 60 -8.58 -3.41 6.88
C VAL A 60 -7.53 -3.89 7.90
N ASP A 61 -7.93 -3.95 9.16
CA ASP A 61 -7.07 -4.37 10.28
C ASP A 61 -6.63 -5.84 10.20
N ARG A 62 -7.46 -6.68 9.57
CA ARG A 62 -7.20 -8.10 9.37
C ARG A 62 -6.88 -8.37 7.91
N PRO A 63 -5.59 -8.62 7.55
CA PRO A 63 -5.21 -8.79 6.16
C PRO A 63 -6.03 -9.84 5.39
N SER A 64 -6.44 -10.93 6.03
CA SER A 64 -7.27 -11.97 5.42
C SER A 64 -8.68 -11.53 5.00
N LEU A 65 -9.10 -10.30 5.32
CA LEU A 65 -10.38 -9.75 4.87
C LEU A 65 -10.23 -8.84 3.64
N LEU A 66 -9.01 -8.51 3.22
CA LEU A 66 -8.76 -7.52 2.17
C LEU A 66 -9.35 -7.95 0.83
N ALA A 67 -9.13 -9.20 0.42
CA ALA A 67 -9.65 -9.70 -0.85
C ALA A 67 -11.18 -9.61 -0.93
N SER A 68 -11.89 -9.96 0.15
CA SER A 68 -13.35 -9.82 0.22
C SER A 68 -13.81 -8.35 0.20
N ALA A 69 -13.07 -7.44 0.83
CA ALA A 69 -13.40 -6.01 0.80
C ALA A 69 -13.28 -5.41 -0.62
N LEU A 70 -12.39 -5.98 -1.44
CA LEU A 70 -12.09 -5.53 -2.80
C LEU A 70 -12.84 -6.28 -3.90
N GLU A 71 -13.61 -7.32 -3.56
CA GLU A 71 -14.19 -8.26 -4.54
C GLU A 71 -14.93 -7.57 -5.68
N GLY A 72 -14.59 -7.94 -6.92
CA GLY A 72 -15.23 -7.44 -8.14
C GLY A 72 -14.88 -6.00 -8.54
N ARG A 73 -13.92 -5.36 -7.87
CA ARG A 73 -13.46 -4.00 -8.18
C ARG A 73 -12.25 -4.00 -9.12
N GLU A 74 -12.07 -2.89 -9.83
CA GLU A 74 -10.77 -2.54 -10.45
C GLU A 74 -9.84 -2.01 -9.36
N VAL A 75 -8.62 -2.56 -9.27
CA VAL A 75 -7.69 -2.28 -8.17
C VAL A 75 -6.30 -1.93 -8.68
N PHE A 76 -5.78 -0.80 -8.22
CA PHE A 76 -4.37 -0.45 -8.29
C PHE A 76 -3.71 -0.75 -6.94
N VAL A 77 -2.63 -1.52 -6.93
CA VAL A 77 -1.91 -1.86 -5.69
C VAL A 77 -0.69 -0.96 -5.52
N HIS A 78 -0.70 -0.08 -4.53
CA HIS A 78 0.52 0.55 -4.02
C HIS A 78 1.08 -0.30 -2.88
N LEU A 79 2.26 -0.88 -3.07
CA LEU A 79 2.96 -1.66 -2.06
C LEU A 79 4.19 -0.92 -1.55
N ASP A 80 4.08 -0.39 -0.34
CA ASP A 80 5.26 -0.02 0.45
C ASP A 80 5.86 -1.29 1.07
N CYS A 81 7.12 -1.59 0.74
CA CYS A 81 7.79 -2.80 1.22
C CYS A 81 7.95 -2.83 2.76
N ASP A 82 7.82 -1.70 3.46
CA ASP A 82 7.89 -1.65 4.93
C ASP A 82 6.66 -2.26 5.65
N VAL A 83 5.65 -2.69 4.88
CA VAL A 83 4.57 -3.52 5.41
C VAL A 83 5.07 -4.88 5.91
N LEU A 84 6.20 -5.36 5.37
CA LEU A 84 6.90 -6.56 5.84
C LEU A 84 7.57 -6.28 7.20
N ASP A 85 7.82 -7.33 7.96
CA ASP A 85 8.55 -7.17 9.23
C ASP A 85 9.96 -6.59 8.98
N PRO A 86 10.47 -5.68 9.84
CA PRO A 86 11.79 -5.07 9.67
C PRO A 86 12.96 -6.08 9.59
N GLY A 87 12.80 -7.28 10.18
CA GLY A 87 13.77 -8.36 10.04
C GLY A 87 13.87 -8.94 8.62
N ILE A 88 12.91 -8.62 7.75
CA ILE A 88 12.84 -9.04 6.35
C ILE A 88 13.24 -7.87 5.43
N VAL A 89 12.60 -6.71 5.59
CA VAL A 89 12.90 -5.47 4.86
C VAL A 89 13.16 -4.36 5.87
N PRO A 90 14.43 -3.93 6.03
CA PRO A 90 14.73 -2.78 6.87
C PRO A 90 14.11 -1.50 6.30
N ALA A 91 13.48 -0.71 7.16
CA ALA A 91 12.83 0.55 6.80
C ALA A 91 13.47 1.74 7.51
N ARG A 92 13.28 2.95 6.98
CA ARG A 92 13.76 4.18 7.63
C ARG A 92 13.03 4.47 8.94
N PHE A 93 11.74 4.13 8.99
CA PHE A 93 10.87 4.24 10.16
C PHE A 93 10.32 2.85 10.44
N GLU A 94 10.91 2.14 11.40
CA GLU A 94 10.57 0.74 11.65
C GLU A 94 9.28 0.59 12.47
N ALA A 95 8.35 -0.21 11.96
CA ALA A 95 7.15 -0.63 12.69
C ALA A 95 7.12 -2.16 12.82
N THR A 96 7.42 -2.67 14.02
CA THR A 96 7.47 -4.10 14.33
C THR A 96 6.12 -4.80 14.16
N GLY A 97 6.13 -6.12 13.94
CA GLY A 97 4.91 -6.92 13.80
C GLY A 97 4.35 -6.87 12.38
N GLY A 98 5.24 -6.75 11.39
CA GLY A 98 4.86 -6.74 9.98
C GLY A 98 4.54 -8.13 9.43
N LEU A 99 4.18 -8.16 8.15
CA LEU A 99 3.90 -9.41 7.45
C LEU A 99 5.19 -10.20 7.21
N SER A 100 5.04 -11.53 7.10
CA SER A 100 6.11 -12.36 6.53
C SER A 100 6.05 -12.32 5.01
N ASP A 101 7.14 -12.70 4.33
CA ASP A 101 7.18 -12.85 2.87
C ASP A 101 6.05 -13.74 2.35
N GLY A 102 5.86 -14.89 2.99
CA GLY A 102 4.79 -15.83 2.62
C GLY A 102 3.40 -15.27 2.88
N GLY A 103 3.21 -14.57 4.00
CA GLY A 103 1.93 -13.94 4.35
C GLY A 103 1.53 -12.84 3.36
N LEU A 104 2.48 -11.98 2.99
CA LEU A 104 2.25 -10.94 1.98
C LEU A 104 2.00 -11.56 0.60
N ARG A 105 2.78 -12.57 0.19
CA ARG A 105 2.55 -13.26 -1.09
C ARG A 105 1.15 -13.89 -1.15
N THR A 106 0.70 -14.58 -0.09
CA THR A 106 -0.65 -15.13 -0.01
C THR A 106 -1.71 -14.04 -0.13
N LEU A 107 -1.56 -12.94 0.62
CA LEU A 107 -2.48 -11.79 0.54
C LEU A 107 -2.58 -11.23 -0.88
N LEU A 108 -1.43 -11.01 -1.55
CA LEU A 108 -1.41 -10.48 -2.91
C LEU A 108 -2.01 -11.46 -3.92
N THR A 109 -1.85 -12.77 -3.74
CA THR A 109 -2.56 -13.78 -4.53
C THR A 109 -4.07 -13.67 -4.36
N GLU A 110 -4.57 -13.61 -3.13
CA GLU A 110 -6.01 -13.50 -2.85
C GLU A 110 -6.60 -12.20 -3.45
N VAL A 111 -5.87 -11.08 -3.36
CA VAL A 111 -6.26 -9.81 -4.00
C VAL A 111 -6.27 -9.94 -5.53
N ALA A 112 -5.24 -10.54 -6.12
CA ALA A 112 -5.16 -10.74 -7.56
C ALA A 112 -6.29 -11.63 -8.10
N GLU A 113 -6.73 -12.62 -7.33
CA GLU A 113 -7.82 -13.53 -7.70
C GLU A 113 -9.21 -12.90 -7.53
N ALA A 114 -9.40 -12.03 -6.53
CA ALA A 114 -10.69 -11.43 -6.21
C ALA A 114 -11.01 -10.15 -7.01
N THR A 115 -10.02 -9.58 -7.71
CA THR A 115 -10.11 -8.22 -8.29
C THR A 115 -9.67 -8.17 -9.75
N SER A 116 -10.01 -7.08 -10.45
CA SER A 116 -9.37 -6.75 -11.72
C SER A 116 -8.17 -5.83 -11.44
N LEU A 117 -6.97 -6.40 -11.41
CA LEU A 117 -5.75 -5.60 -11.23
C LEU A 117 -5.50 -4.72 -12.46
N ILE A 118 -5.50 -3.41 -12.26
CA ILE A 118 -5.24 -2.40 -13.31
C ILE A 118 -3.81 -1.86 -13.26
N GLY A 119 -3.07 -2.16 -12.21
CA GLY A 119 -1.66 -1.78 -12.06
C GLY A 119 -1.14 -2.02 -10.65
N CYS A 120 0.19 -1.92 -10.51
CA CYS A 120 0.84 -1.94 -9.21
C CYS A 120 2.08 -1.03 -9.20
N GLU A 121 2.40 -0.52 -8.01
CA GLU A 121 3.63 0.20 -7.70
C GLU A 121 4.31 -0.49 -6.51
N ILE A 122 5.60 -0.75 -6.62
CA ILE A 122 6.40 -1.35 -5.54
C ILE A 122 7.42 -0.30 -5.08
N THR A 123 7.32 0.12 -3.82
CA THR A 123 8.08 1.24 -3.24
C THR A 123 8.84 0.82 -1.98
N ALA A 124 9.58 1.77 -1.39
CA ALA A 124 10.46 1.56 -0.21
C ALA A 124 11.42 0.37 -0.31
N PHE A 125 11.85 0.08 -1.53
CA PHE A 125 12.84 -0.94 -1.80
C PHE A 125 14.21 -0.49 -1.28
N GLY A 126 14.57 -0.96 -0.08
CA GLY A 126 15.73 -0.45 0.66
C GLY A 126 17.10 -0.88 0.13
N SER A 127 17.19 -1.98 -0.64
CA SER A 127 18.47 -2.52 -1.12
C SER A 127 18.32 -3.48 -2.30
N PRO A 128 19.17 -3.42 -3.35
CA PRO A 128 19.17 -4.34 -4.50
C PRO A 128 19.22 -5.83 -4.15
N GLU A 129 19.84 -6.20 -3.02
CA GLU A 129 19.97 -7.58 -2.56
C GLU A 129 18.63 -8.22 -2.19
N LEU A 130 17.59 -7.42 -1.95
CA LEU A 130 16.24 -7.89 -1.68
C LEU A 130 15.42 -8.10 -2.96
N ALA A 131 15.96 -7.78 -4.15
CA ALA A 131 15.20 -7.76 -5.40
C ALA A 131 14.52 -9.11 -5.69
N ASP A 132 15.26 -10.21 -5.63
CA ASP A 132 14.72 -11.54 -5.92
C ASP A 132 13.64 -11.95 -4.90
N ARG A 133 13.83 -11.58 -3.64
CA ARG A 133 12.84 -11.84 -2.58
C ARG A 133 11.55 -11.06 -2.85
N ILE A 134 11.65 -9.76 -3.08
CA ILE A 134 10.47 -8.92 -3.34
C ILE A 134 9.80 -9.33 -4.64
N ALA A 135 10.56 -9.65 -5.70
CA ALA A 135 10.03 -10.18 -6.95
C ALA A 135 9.20 -11.45 -6.74
N ALA A 136 9.65 -12.37 -5.88
CA ALA A 136 8.89 -13.57 -5.54
C ALA A 136 7.61 -13.28 -4.74
N VAL A 137 7.63 -12.26 -3.88
CA VAL A 137 6.47 -11.82 -3.09
C VAL A 137 5.41 -11.18 -4.00
N VAL A 138 5.82 -10.31 -4.92
CA VAL A 138 4.91 -9.54 -5.79
C VAL A 138 4.55 -10.25 -7.09
N GLU A 139 5.13 -11.42 -7.36
CA GLU A 139 4.81 -12.29 -8.50
C GLU A 139 3.29 -12.39 -8.77
N PRO A 140 2.41 -12.54 -7.76
CA PRO A 140 0.96 -12.64 -8.02
C PRO A 140 0.33 -11.39 -8.66
N LEU A 141 0.94 -10.22 -8.51
CA LEU A 141 0.47 -8.97 -9.11
C LEU A 141 0.89 -8.81 -10.57
N LEU A 142 1.87 -9.59 -11.02
CA LEU A 142 2.34 -9.53 -12.39
C LEU A 142 1.36 -10.28 -13.29
N PRO A 143 1.03 -9.74 -14.47
CA PRO A 143 0.23 -10.50 -15.42
C PRO A 143 0.95 -11.82 -15.69
N LEU A 144 0.23 -12.93 -15.53
CA LEU A 144 0.68 -14.21 -16.08
C LEU A 144 1.01 -13.92 -17.54
N LYS A 145 2.29 -14.02 -17.90
CA LYS A 145 2.64 -14.15 -19.32
C LYS A 145 1.78 -15.31 -19.80
N VAL A 146 0.80 -15.00 -20.65
CA VAL A 146 0.12 -16.02 -21.44
C VAL A 146 1.25 -16.83 -22.03
N ARG A 147 1.41 -18.07 -21.56
CA ARG A 147 2.26 -19.03 -22.23
C ARG A 147 1.60 -19.22 -23.59
N ASP A 148 2.30 -18.78 -24.63
CA ASP A 148 1.99 -19.18 -26.02
C ASP A 148 1.82 -20.70 -26.12
#